data_AF-A0A382X0X9-F1
#
_entry.id   AF-A0A382X0X9-F1
#
_cell.length_a   1.000
_cell.length_b   1.000
_cell.length_c   1.000
_cell.angle_alpha   90.00
_cell.angle_beta   90.00
_cell.angle_gamma   90.00
#
_symmetry.space_group_name_H-M   'P 1'
#
loop_
_entity.id
_entity.type
_entity.pdbx_description
1 polymer ?
#
loop_
_entity_poly.entity_id
_entity_poly.type
_entity_poly.pdbx_seq_one_letter_code
_entity_poly.pdbx_strand_id
1 'polypeptide(L)' 'MKESQEKIKSIQVKGTSGADSVKVTLNGDGEMIKLEISPETIKEEKSIIEDL' A
#
# COMPACT_ATOMS: atom_id res chain seq x y z
N MET A 1 -27.39 7.38 1.14
CA MET A 1 -26.64 6.41 1.97
C MET A 1 -25.89 5.38 1.11
N LYS A 2 -26.54 4.64 0.19
CA LYS A 2 -25.85 3.67 -0.69
C LYS A 2 -24.76 4.31 -1.56
N GLU A 3 -25.06 5.45 -2.20
CA GLU A 3 -24.12 6.16 -3.07
C GLU A 3 -22.85 6.65 -2.33
N SER A 4 -22.98 7.04 -1.06
CA SER A 4 -21.83 7.47 -0.24
C SER A 4 -20.89 6.29 0.06
N GLN A 5 -21.43 5.10 0.31
CA GLN A 5 -20.62 3.90 0.53
C GLN A 5 -19.89 3.49 -0.74
N GLU A 6 -20.53 3.54 -1.90
CA GLU A 6 -19.87 3.28 -3.19
C GLU A 6 -18.74 4.27 -3.47
N LYS A 7 -18.94 5.56 -3.15
CA LYS A 7 -17.89 6.57 -3.25
C LYS A 7 -16.72 6.28 -2.32
N ILE A 8 -16.98 5.89 -1.07
CA ILE A 8 -15.92 5.53 -0.10
C ILE A 8 -15.09 4.37 -0.64
N LYS A 9 -15.72 3.30 -1.15
CA LYS A 9 -15.03 2.15 -1.75
C LYS A 9 -14.07 2.52 -2.87
N SER A 10 -14.42 3.55 -3.65
CA SER A 10 -13.59 4.04 -4.76
C SER A 10 -12.39 4.90 -4.34
N ILE A 11 -12.34 5.34 -3.07
CA ILE A 11 -11.20 6.09 -2.55
C ILE A 11 -9.98 5.18 -2.54
N GLN A 12 -8.84 5.69 -3.01
CA GLN A 12 -7.56 5.02 -2.94
C GLN A 12 -6.60 5.86 -2.12
N VAL A 13 -5.90 5.22 -1.20
CA VAL A 13 -4.88 5.85 -0.36
C VAL A 13 -3.56 5.14 -0.56
N LYS A 14 -2.46 5.90 -0.53
CA LYS A 14 -1.11 5.38 -0.68
C LYS A 14 -0.36 5.55 0.64
N GLY A 15 0.07 4.43 1.23
CA GLY A 15 1.02 4.39 2.34
C GLY A 15 2.44 4.19 1.79
N THR A 16 3.42 4.84 2.42
CA THR A 16 4.84 4.66 2.05
C THR A 16 5.69 4.42 3.29
N SER A 17 6.75 3.64 3.12
CA SER A 17 7.72 3.25 4.17
C SER A 17 9.14 3.24 3.60
N GLY A 18 10.14 3.23 4.47
CA GLY A 18 11.55 3.12 4.11
C GLY A 18 12.03 4.18 3.10
N ALA A 19 11.71 5.45 3.33
CA ALA A 19 12.01 6.54 2.39
C ALA A 19 11.46 6.27 0.97
N ASP A 20 10.17 5.92 0.90
CA ASP A 20 9.45 5.71 -0.35
C ASP A 20 9.84 4.44 -1.13
N SER A 21 10.59 3.55 -0.48
CA SER A 21 11.08 2.30 -1.05
C SER A 21 10.05 1.17 -1.02
N VAL A 22 9.07 1.22 -0.09
CA VAL A 22 7.87 0.39 -0.08
C VAL A 22 6.65 1.29 -0.19
N LYS A 23 5.72 0.97 -1.11
CA LYS A 23 4.50 1.72 -1.38
C LYS A 23 3.33 0.76 -1.48
N VAL A 24 2.31 0.98 -0.65
CA VAL A 24 1.08 0.19 -0.63
C VAL A 24 -0.08 1.08 -0.99
N THR A 25 -0.94 0.63 -1.90
CA THR A 25 -2.22 1.30 -2.19
C THR A 25 -3.37 0.44 -1.69
N LEU A 26 -4.21 1.02 -0.84
CA LEU A 26 -5.45 0.40 -0.35
C LEU A 26 -6.68 1.13 -0.92
N ASN A 27 -7.77 0.40 -1.16
CA ASN A 27 -9.07 0.99 -1.45
C ASN A 27 -9.85 1.32 -0.16
N GLY A 28 -11.03 1.94 -0.29
CA GLY A 28 -11.87 2.28 0.86
C GLY A 28 -12.51 1.10 1.60
N ASP A 29 -12.40 -0.12 1.06
CA ASP A 29 -12.75 -1.36 1.75
C ASP A 29 -11.55 -1.93 2.55
N GLY A 30 -10.38 -1.28 2.49
CA GLY A 30 -9.15 -1.74 3.13
C GLY A 30 -8.43 -2.85 2.37
N GLU A 31 -8.85 -3.15 1.14
CA GLU A 31 -8.20 -4.16 0.31
C GLU A 31 -6.96 -3.57 -0.37
N MET A 32 -5.89 -4.36 -0.40
CA MET A 32 -4.67 -3.99 -1.10
C MET A 32 -4.85 -4.15 -2.61
N ILE A 33 -4.72 -3.05 -3.34
CA ILE A 33 -4.85 -3.02 -4.79
C ILE A 33 -3.51 -2.89 -5.51
N LYS A 34 -2.47 -2.43 -4.82
CA LYS A 34 -1.12 -2.30 -5.36
C LYS A 34 -0.06 -2.38 -4.26
N LEU A 35 1.05 -3.03 -4.59
CA LEU A 35 2.28 -3.04 -3.80
C LEU A 35 3.45 -2.75 -4.75
N GLU A 36 4.27 -1.77 -4.42
CA GLU A 36 5.49 -1.42 -5.16
C GLU A 36 6.66 -1.44 -4.17
N ILE A 37 7.69 -2.21 -4.50
CA ILE A 37 8.91 -2.33 -3.70
C ILE A 37 10.09 -1.98 -4.59
N SER A 38 10.99 -1.16 -4.09
CA SER A 38 12.18 -0.77 -4.83
C SER A 38 13.10 -1.99 -5.07
N PRO A 39 13.86 -2.02 -6.18
CA PRO A 39 14.81 -3.11 -6.44
C PRO A 39 15.92 -3.21 -5.40
N GLU A 40 16.20 -2.13 -4.67
CA GLU A 40 17.20 -2.10 -3.60
C GLU A 40 16.67 -2.81 -2.36
N THR A 41 15.44 -2.49 -1.94
CA THR A 41 14.77 -3.14 -0.80
C THR A 41 14.60 -4.65 -1.01
N ILE A 42 14.30 -5.10 -2.22
CA ILE A 42 14.18 -6.55 -2.53
C ILE A 42 15.50 -7.31 -2.30
N LYS A 43 16.64 -6.62 -2.34
CA LYS A 43 17.97 -7.22 -2.12
C LYS A 43 18.38 -7.23 -0.64
N GLU A 44 17.61 -6.58 0.23
CA GLU A 44 17.89 -6.55 1.66
C GLU A 44 17.54 -7.89 2.34
N GLU A 45 17.93 -8.00 3.61
CA GLU A 45 17.57 -9.16 4.41
C GLU A 45 16.06 -9.27 4.57
N LYS A 46 15.57 -10.51 4.59
CA LYS A 46 14.14 -10.80 4.73
C LYS A 46 13.50 -10.07 5.92
N SER A 47 14.21 -9.99 7.05
CA SER A 47 13.77 -9.30 8.26
C SER A 47 13.51 -7.81 8.03
N ILE A 48 14.28 -7.16 7.16
CA ILE A 48 14.11 -5.74 6.84
C ILE A 48 12.86 -5.56 5.95
N ILE A 49 12.68 -6.43 4.95
CA ILE A 49 11.50 -6.40 4.08
C ILE A 49 10.21 -6.67 4.88
N GLU A 50 10.27 -7.53 5.90
CA GLU A 50 9.13 -7.82 6.77
C GLU A 50 8.76 -6.67 7.73
N ASP A 51 9.71 -5.81 8.06
CA ASP A 51 9.50 -4.63 8.92
C ASP A 51 8.90 -3.44 8.15
N LEU A 52 9.31 -3.27 6.89
CA LEU A 52 8.95 -2.14 6.03
C LEU A 52 7.53 -2.19 5.45
#